data_AF-A0AAD8S441-F1
#
_entry.id   AF-A0AAD8S441-F1
#
_cell.length_a   1.000
_cell.length_b   1.000
_cell.length_c   1.000
_cell.angle_alpha   90.00
_cell.angle_beta   90.00
_cell.angle_gamma   90.00
#
_symmetry.space_group_name_H-M   'P 1'
#
loop_
_entity.id
_entity.type
_entity.pdbx_description
1 polymer ?
#
loop_
_entity_poly.entity_id
_entity_poly.type
_entity_poly.pdbx_seq_one_letter_code
_entity_poly.pdbx_strand_id
1 'polypeptide(L)'
;MIFDELLKEIDGLESNGVSCEGRILVSDRAHLLFDFHQVVDGLREVELGNSFIGTTKRGIGPCYSNKVIRNGLRVSDLRHMDTFGAKLSTLLNDAAMRFKGFEYSSKTLKEEVEKYEKYAERLGPYITDTVHFMNESILQKKKILVEGVRY
;
A
#
# COMPACT_ATOMS: atom_id res chain seq x y z
N MET A 1 -1.77 0.04 2.07
CA MET A 1 -1.88 -1.42 2.28
C MET A 1 -0.52 -2.04 2.06
N ILE A 2 -0.04 -2.87 3.01
CA ILE A 2 1.22 -3.61 2.88
C ILE A 2 0.91 -4.89 2.12
N PHE A 3 1.36 -4.99 0.87
CA PHE A 3 0.98 -6.14 0.03
C PHE A 3 1.62 -7.44 0.44
N ASP A 4 2.84 -7.38 0.97
CA ASP A 4 3.53 -8.58 1.44
C ASP A 4 2.74 -9.26 2.57
N GLU A 5 2.21 -8.46 3.50
CA GLU A 5 1.34 -8.95 4.57
C GLU A 5 0.01 -9.46 4.05
N LEU A 6 -0.64 -8.74 3.12
CA LEU A 6 -1.90 -9.18 2.51
C LEU A 6 -1.74 -10.55 1.83
N LEU A 7 -0.70 -10.72 1.01
CA LEU A 7 -0.48 -11.97 0.29
C LEU A 7 -0.14 -13.11 1.25
N LYS A 8 0.66 -12.86 2.30
CA LYS A 8 0.92 -13.85 3.36
C LYS A 8 -0.36 -14.25 4.10
N GLU A 9 -1.26 -13.30 4.35
CA GLU A 9 -2.54 -13.57 5.00
C GLU A 9 -3.46 -14.41 4.11
N ILE A 10 -3.52 -14.09 2.81
CA ILE A 10 -4.24 -14.90 1.80
C ILE A 10 -3.66 -16.32 1.76
N ASP A 11 -2.34 -16.46 1.63
CA ASP A 11 -1.66 -17.77 1.59
C ASP A 11 -1.95 -18.57 2.87
N GLY A 12 -1.94 -17.89 4.02
CA GLY A 12 -2.31 -18.46 5.31
C GLY A 12 -3.76 -18.98 5.33
N LEU A 13 -4.72 -18.19 4.86
CA LEU A 13 -6.12 -18.61 4.79
C LEU A 13 -6.34 -19.80 3.86
N GLU A 14 -5.73 -19.77 2.67
CA GLU A 14 -5.85 -20.84 1.69
C GLU A 14 -5.22 -22.14 2.19
N SER A 15 -4.07 -22.06 2.85
CA SER A 15 -3.43 -23.23 3.47
C SER A 15 -4.28 -23.88 4.57
N ASN A 16 -5.17 -23.11 5.20
CA ASN A 16 -6.13 -23.60 6.19
C ASN A 16 -7.48 -24.00 5.57
N GLY A 17 -7.58 -24.11 4.24
CA GLY A 17 -8.79 -24.54 3.54
C GLY A 17 -9.85 -23.45 3.33
N VAL A 18 -9.52 -22.18 3.58
CA VAL A 18 -10.41 -21.05 3.32
C VAL A 18 -10.08 -20.45 1.95
N SER A 19 -10.92 -20.74 0.95
CA SER A 19 -10.78 -20.12 -0.38
C SER A 19 -10.98 -18.61 -0.30
N CYS A 20 -10.00 -17.87 -0.83
CA CYS A 20 -9.98 -16.41 -0.89
C CYS A 20 -10.43 -15.86 -2.26
N GLU A 21 -10.29 -16.68 -3.31
CA GLU A 21 -10.66 -16.34 -4.68
C GLU A 21 -12.14 -15.91 -4.78
N GLY A 22 -12.39 -14.76 -5.42
CA GLY A 22 -13.74 -14.19 -5.57
C GLY A 22 -14.41 -13.70 -4.29
N ARG A 23 -13.76 -13.81 -3.12
CA ARG A 23 -14.30 -13.38 -1.82
C ARG A 23 -13.58 -12.16 -1.27
N ILE A 24 -12.32 -11.97 -1.61
CA ILE A 24 -11.54 -10.78 -1.28
C ILE A 24 -11.56 -9.83 -2.48
N LEU A 25 -11.94 -8.59 -2.23
CA LEU A 25 -11.98 -7.53 -3.24
C LEU A 25 -11.11 -6.37 -2.76
N VAL A 26 -10.11 -6.02 -3.55
CA VAL A 26 -9.16 -4.93 -3.29
C VAL A 26 -9.53 -3.74 -4.14
N SER A 27 -9.66 -2.57 -3.51
CA SER A 27 -9.94 -1.32 -4.21
C SER A 27 -8.78 -0.90 -5.11
N ASP A 28 -9.06 -0.68 -6.39
CA ASP A 28 -8.15 -0.02 -7.34
C ASP A 28 -7.74 1.40 -6.91
N ARG A 29 -8.53 2.05 -6.04
CA ARG A 29 -8.27 3.40 -5.50
C ARG A 29 -7.52 3.41 -4.17
N ALA A 30 -7.28 2.24 -3.55
CA ALA A 30 -6.50 2.16 -2.33
C ALA A 30 -5.05 2.62 -2.56
N HIS A 31 -4.44 3.27 -1.56
CA HIS A 31 -3.05 3.72 -1.66
C HIS A 31 -2.09 2.60 -1.22
N LEU A 32 -0.94 2.55 -1.91
CA LEU A 32 0.12 1.59 -1.65
C LEU A 32 0.96 2.03 -0.46
N LEU A 33 1.16 1.12 0.48
CA LEU A 33 2.04 1.34 1.64
C LEU A 33 3.33 0.55 1.40
N PHE A 34 4.32 1.25 0.85
CA PHE A 34 5.68 0.75 0.63
C PHE A 34 6.50 0.61 1.91
N ASP A 35 7.56 -0.21 1.85
CA ASP A 35 8.49 -0.44 2.97
C ASP A 35 9.23 0.84 3.37
N PHE A 36 9.55 1.72 2.39
CA PHE A 36 10.20 2.99 2.69
C PHE A 36 9.35 3.90 3.60
N HIS A 37 8.01 3.77 3.56
CA HIS A 37 7.17 4.53 4.48
C HIS A 37 7.42 4.15 5.94
N GLN A 38 7.74 2.88 6.23
CA GLN A 38 8.09 2.44 7.58
C GLN A 38 9.41 3.07 8.03
N VAL A 39 10.39 3.12 7.12
CA VAL A 39 11.69 3.79 7.37
C VAL A 39 11.47 5.28 7.66
N VAL A 40 10.68 5.97 6.84
CA VAL A 40 10.33 7.39 7.02
C VAL A 40 9.60 7.63 8.34
N ASP A 41 8.68 6.74 8.73
CA ASP A 41 7.96 6.82 10.01
C ASP A 41 8.94 6.74 11.20
N GLY A 42 9.88 5.78 11.14
CA GLY A 42 10.94 5.65 12.14
C GLY A 42 11.86 6.87 12.20
N LEU A 43 12.25 7.43 11.06
CA LEU A 43 13.09 8.63 11.00
C LEU A 43 12.39 9.86 11.58
N ARG A 44 11.07 10.00 11.37
CA ARG A 44 10.28 11.06 12.01
C ARG A 44 10.24 10.94 13.52
N GLU A 45 10.06 9.73 14.06
CA GLU A 45 10.08 9.50 15.51
C GLU A 45 11.45 9.87 16.10
N VAL A 46 12.55 9.57 15.40
CA VAL A 46 13.90 9.97 15.83
C VAL A 46 14.05 11.50 15.82
N GLU A 47 13.56 12.21 14.79
CA GLU A 47 13.58 13.68 14.74
C GLU A 47 12.79 14.32 15.90
N LEU A 48 11.68 13.69 16.32
CA LEU A 48 10.84 14.18 17.41
C LEU A 48 11.47 14.00 18.80
N GLY A 49 12.45 13.10 18.95
CA GLY A 49 13.18 12.89 20.19
C GLY A 49 12.25 12.64 21.39
N ASN A 50 12.28 13.55 22.38
CA ASN A 50 11.45 13.45 23.59
C ASN A 50 9.95 13.70 23.35
N SER A 51 9.57 14.18 22.16
CA SER A 51 8.18 14.38 21.74
C SER A 51 7.71 13.27 20.78
N PHE A 52 8.30 12.08 20.85
CA PHE A 52 7.90 10.94 20.04
C PHE A 52 6.42 10.59 20.27
N ILE A 53 5.72 10.22 19.20
CA ILE A 53 4.28 9.96 19.24
C ILE A 53 4.02 8.54 19.75
N GLY A 54 4.97 7.62 19.51
CA GLY A 54 4.81 6.20 19.82
C GLY A 54 4.05 5.47 18.71
N THR A 55 4.42 5.76 17.45
CA THR A 55 3.76 5.11 16.31
C THR A 55 4.05 3.62 16.28
N THR A 56 3.18 2.85 15.60
CA THR A 56 3.42 1.43 15.33
C THR A 56 4.59 1.19 14.36
N LYS A 57 5.20 2.27 13.83
CA LYS A 57 6.29 2.25 12.83
C LYS A 57 5.93 1.48 11.55
N ARG A 58 4.63 1.32 11.28
CA ARG A 58 4.10 0.64 10.08
C ARG A 58 4.01 1.57 8.86
N GLY A 59 4.39 2.85 8.97
CA GLY A 59 4.40 3.76 7.82
C GLY A 59 3.04 4.32 7.43
N ILE A 60 2.01 4.15 8.28
CA ILE A 60 0.64 4.58 8.01
C ILE A 60 0.57 6.11 7.84
N GLY A 61 1.20 6.86 8.76
CA GLY A 61 1.26 8.32 8.69
C GLY A 61 1.89 8.84 7.39
N PRO A 62 3.12 8.40 7.05
CA PRO A 62 3.76 8.77 5.78
C PRO A 62 2.93 8.40 4.53
N CYS A 63 2.34 7.21 4.48
CA CYS A 63 1.48 6.82 3.36
C CYS A 63 0.24 7.72 3.20
N TYR A 64 -0.42 8.09 4.30
CA TYR A 64 -1.50 9.08 4.25
C TYR A 64 -1.01 10.48 3.89
N SER A 65 0.20 10.86 4.30
CA SER A 65 0.83 12.11 3.86
C SER A 65 0.98 12.13 2.33
N ASN A 66 1.47 11.05 1.73
CA ASN A 66 1.62 10.94 0.28
C ASN A 66 0.27 10.97 -0.46
N LYS A 67 -0.78 10.38 0.13
CA LYS A 67 -2.16 10.51 -0.36
C LYS A 67 -2.62 11.97 -0.37
N VAL A 68 -2.40 12.70 0.73
CA VAL A 68 -2.86 14.09 0.89
C VAL A 68 -2.12 15.04 -0.07
N ILE A 69 -0.81 14.88 -0.23
CA ILE A 69 -0.01 15.73 -1.14
C ILE A 69 -0.12 15.30 -2.61
N ARG A 70 -0.87 14.24 -2.90
CA ARG A 70 -1.20 13.75 -4.25
C ARG A 70 -0.01 13.19 -5.04
N ASN A 71 1.03 12.70 -4.35
CA ASN A 71 2.16 12.00 -4.97
C ASN A 71 2.18 10.49 -4.68
N GLY A 72 1.33 9.98 -3.79
CA GLY A 72 1.26 8.55 -3.47
C GLY A 72 0.71 7.69 -4.61
N LEU A 73 1.30 6.50 -4.79
CA LEU A 73 0.81 5.50 -5.74
C LEU A 73 -0.40 4.74 -5.18
N ARG A 74 -1.26 4.30 -6.08
CA ARG A 74 -2.48 3.53 -5.82
C ARG A 74 -2.40 2.14 -6.43
N VAL A 75 -3.31 1.25 -6.02
CA VAL A 75 -3.42 -0.11 -6.56
C VAL A 75 -3.60 -0.11 -8.08
N SER A 76 -4.36 0.86 -8.61
CA SER A 76 -4.51 1.06 -10.06
C SER A 76 -3.20 1.31 -10.81
N ASP A 77 -2.18 1.91 -10.17
CA ASP A 77 -0.87 2.13 -10.81
C ASP A 77 -0.14 0.81 -11.12
N LEU A 78 -0.47 -0.29 -10.44
CA LEU A 78 0.08 -1.62 -10.73
C LEU A 78 -0.34 -2.17 -12.10
N ARG A 79 -1.41 -1.63 -12.69
CA ARG A 79 -1.83 -1.96 -14.06
C ARG A 79 -1.01 -1.21 -15.12
N HIS A 80 -0.18 -0.25 -14.70
CA HIS A 80 0.60 0.64 -15.56
C HIS A 80 2.08 0.61 -15.17
N MET A 81 2.67 -0.59 -15.20
CA MET A 81 4.05 -0.84 -14.81
C MET A 81 5.07 -0.06 -15.65
N ASP A 82 4.71 0.32 -16.88
CA ASP A 82 5.45 1.21 -17.76
C ASP A 82 5.72 2.59 -17.13
N THR A 83 4.79 3.11 -16.32
CA THR A 83 4.94 4.39 -15.60
C THR A 83 5.29 4.25 -14.13
N PHE A 84 5.08 3.06 -13.55
CA PHE A 84 5.21 2.79 -12.12
C PHE A 84 6.61 3.14 -11.59
N GLY A 85 7.67 2.71 -12.27
CA GLY A 85 9.04 2.96 -11.83
C GLY A 85 9.39 4.44 -11.71
N ALA A 86 8.95 5.27 -12.66
CA ALA A 86 9.18 6.71 -12.61
C ALA A 86 8.42 7.39 -11.46
N LYS A 87 7.17 6.96 -11.21
CA LYS A 87 6.36 7.44 -10.08
C LYS A 87 6.99 7.05 -8.74
N LEU A 88 7.42 5.79 -8.60
CA LEU A 88 8.08 5.31 -7.38
C LEU A 88 9.41 6.03 -7.15
N SER A 89 10.21 6.24 -8.20
CA SER A 89 11.45 7.03 -8.12
C SER A 89 11.21 8.43 -7.57
N THR A 90 10.13 9.08 -8.01
CA THR A 90 9.74 10.42 -7.53
C THR A 90 9.44 10.42 -6.03
N LEU A 91 8.71 9.40 -5.53
CA LEU A 91 8.44 9.24 -4.10
C LEU A 91 9.69 9.01 -3.26
N LEU A 92 10.59 8.13 -3.72
CA LEU A 92 11.84 7.83 -3.02
C LEU A 92 12.75 9.07 -2.97
N ASN A 93 12.78 9.86 -4.04
CA ASN A 93 13.52 11.11 -4.08
C ASN A 93 12.99 12.13 -3.07
N ASP A 94 11.66 12.32 -3.01
CA ASP A 94 11.01 13.19 -2.01
C ASP A 94 11.39 12.79 -0.57
N ALA A 95 11.37 11.48 -0.28
CA ALA A 95 11.80 10.96 1.02
C ALA A 95 13.29 11.23 1.32
N ALA A 96 14.17 11.03 0.34
CA ALA A 96 15.61 11.27 0.49
C ALA A 96 15.96 12.75 0.69
N MET A 97 15.25 13.64 -0.01
CA MET A 97 15.40 15.08 0.17
C MET A 97 14.95 15.54 1.56
N ARG A 98 13.91 14.91 2.12
CA ARG A 98 13.39 15.26 3.45
C ARG A 98 14.23 14.68 4.58
N PHE A 99 14.71 13.44 4.45
CA PHE A 99 15.38 12.73 5.53
C PHE A 99 16.79 12.32 5.13
N LYS A 100 17.80 12.98 5.72
CA LYS A 100 19.23 12.67 5.44
C LYS A 100 19.64 11.23 5.76
N GLY A 101 18.90 10.54 6.63
CA GLY A 101 19.11 9.13 6.95
C GLY A 101 18.38 8.15 6.03
N PHE A 102 17.66 8.64 5.02
CA PHE A 102 17.00 7.82 4.02
C PHE A 102 17.87 7.74 2.76
N GLU A 103 18.50 6.59 2.56
CA GLU A 103 19.29 6.31 1.36
C GLU A 103 18.53 5.34 0.46
N TYR A 104 18.51 5.65 -0.84
CA TYR A 104 18.06 4.73 -1.87
C TYR A 104 19.03 4.79 -3.05
N SER A 105 19.12 3.68 -3.78
CA SER A 105 19.96 3.58 -4.98
C SER A 105 19.12 3.19 -6.19
N SER A 106 19.66 3.39 -7.39
CA SER A 106 19.04 2.88 -8.62
C SER A 106 18.84 1.36 -8.59
N LYS A 107 19.72 0.64 -7.87
CA LYS A 107 19.58 -0.81 -7.64
C LYS A 107 18.35 -1.11 -6.77
N THR A 108 18.21 -0.43 -5.64
CA THR A 108 17.07 -0.59 -4.72
C THR A 108 15.75 -0.24 -5.40
N LEU A 109 15.72 0.82 -6.21
CA LEU A 109 14.54 1.18 -7.01
C LEU A 109 14.17 0.05 -7.98
N LYS A 110 15.14 -0.51 -8.70
CA LYS A 110 14.90 -1.61 -9.64
C LYS A 110 14.36 -2.85 -8.92
N GLU A 111 14.94 -3.21 -7.78
CA GLU A 111 14.49 -4.33 -6.95
C GLU A 111 13.04 -4.14 -6.46
N GLU A 112 12.69 -2.93 -6.02
CA GLU A 112 11.30 -2.62 -5.63
C GLU A 112 10.35 -2.69 -6.83
N VAL A 113 10.72 -2.17 -8.00
CA VAL A 113 9.87 -2.28 -9.20
C VAL A 113 9.63 -3.75 -9.58
N GLU A 114 10.66 -4.58 -9.62
CA GLU A 114 10.55 -6.01 -9.91
C GLU A 114 9.71 -6.77 -8.87
N LYS A 115 9.81 -6.39 -7.60
CA LYS A 115 8.98 -6.92 -6.52
C LYS A 115 7.50 -6.59 -6.73
N TYR A 116 7.20 -5.33 -7.05
CA TYR A 116 5.83 -4.88 -7.27
C TYR A 116 5.22 -5.41 -8.57
N GLU A 117 6.03 -5.72 -9.58
CA GLU A 117 5.59 -6.42 -10.78
C GLU A 117 5.02 -7.81 -10.45
N LYS A 118 5.74 -8.59 -9.62
CA LYS A 118 5.26 -9.89 -9.12
C LYS A 118 3.99 -9.77 -8.28
N TYR A 119 3.90 -8.71 -7.47
CA TYR A 119 2.67 -8.45 -6.71
C TYR A 119 1.52 -8.08 -7.63
N ALA A 120 1.73 -7.29 -8.67
CA ALA A 120 0.70 -6.91 -9.64
C ALA A 120 0.07 -8.15 -10.30
N GLU A 121 0.90 -9.12 -10.67
CA GLU A 121 0.44 -10.41 -11.23
C GLU A 121 -0.44 -11.18 -10.24
N ARG A 122 0.03 -11.38 -9.00
CA ARG A 122 -0.73 -12.11 -7.97
C ARG A 122 -2.01 -11.40 -7.54
N LEU A 123 -2.01 -10.06 -7.53
CA LEU A 123 -3.13 -9.26 -7.06
C LEU A 123 -4.20 -9.04 -8.11
N GLY A 124 -3.86 -9.18 -9.40
CA GLY A 124 -4.76 -8.93 -10.52
C GLY A 124 -6.20 -9.45 -10.30
N PRO A 125 -6.40 -10.71 -9.89
CA PRO A 125 -7.74 -11.28 -9.64
C PRO A 125 -8.54 -10.61 -8.52
N TYR A 126 -7.86 -9.99 -7.54
CA TYR A 126 -8.49 -9.36 -6.39
C TYR A 126 -8.86 -7.89 -6.66
N ILE A 127 -8.25 -7.22 -7.65
CA ILE A 127 -8.43 -5.78 -7.87
C ILE A 127 -9.74 -5.49 -8.59
N THR A 128 -10.61 -4.71 -7.96
CA THR A 128 -11.91 -4.30 -8.51
C THR A 128 -12.20 -2.82 -8.26
N ASP A 129 -13.12 -2.24 -9.05
CA ASP A 129 -13.72 -0.94 -8.69
C ASP A 129 -14.69 -1.15 -7.53
N THR A 130 -14.17 -1.01 -6.32
CA THR A 130 -14.96 -1.19 -5.10
C THR A 130 -16.05 -0.13 -4.96
N VAL A 131 -15.89 1.06 -5.55
CA VAL A 131 -16.93 2.11 -5.49
C VAL A 131 -18.14 1.66 -6.31
N HIS A 132 -17.90 1.20 -7.54
CA HIS A 132 -18.95 0.64 -8.39
C HIS A 132 -19.58 -0.61 -7.75
N PHE A 133 -18.76 -1.57 -7.30
CA PHE A 133 -19.22 -2.79 -6.65
C PHE A 133 -20.12 -2.52 -5.44
N MET A 134 -19.73 -1.56 -4.58
CA MET A 134 -20.50 -1.21 -3.39
C MET A 134 -21.81 -0.51 -3.75
N ASN A 135 -21.79 0.44 -4.70
CA ASN A 135 -22.99 1.13 -5.14
C ASN A 135 -24.00 0.16 -5.78
N GLU A 136 -23.56 -0.72 -6.67
CA GLU A 136 -24.40 -1.76 -7.26
C GLU A 136 -24.98 -2.71 -6.20
N SER A 137 -24.15 -3.10 -5.22
CA SER A 137 -24.60 -3.96 -4.12
C SER A 137 -25.68 -3.29 -3.27
N ILE A 138 -25.57 -1.98 -3.03
CA ILE A 138 -26.58 -1.19 -2.32
C ILE A 138 -27.88 -1.11 -3.14
N LEU A 139 -27.81 -0.84 -4.44
CA LEU A 139 -28.98 -0.80 -5.33
C LEU A 139 -29.71 -2.15 -5.36
N GLN A 140 -28.96 -3.25 -5.33
CA GLN A 140 -29.47 -4.61 -5.24
C GLN A 140 -29.96 -5.00 -3.84
N LYS A 141 -29.98 -4.07 -2.87
CA LYS A 141 -30.39 -4.29 -1.47
C LYS A 141 -29.60 -5.40 -0.77
N LYS A 142 -28.33 -5.61 -1.15
CA LYS A 142 -27.44 -6.54 -0.44
C LYS A 142 -27.16 -6.01 0.97
N LYS A 143 -27.01 -6.94 1.93
CA LYS A 143 -26.60 -6.61 3.29
C LYS A 143 -25.11 -6.32 3.31
N ILE A 144 -24.72 -5.22 3.94
CA ILE A 144 -23.34 -4.75 4.03
C ILE A 144 -23.03 -4.49 5.49
N LEU A 145 -21.95 -5.08 5.99
CA LEU A 145 -21.39 -4.81 7.31
C LEU A 145 -20.06 -4.08 7.11
N VAL A 146 -19.90 -2.94 7.78
CA VAL A 146 -18.65 -2.16 7.75
C VAL A 146 -17.86 -2.47 9.02
N GLU A 147 -16.67 -3.03 8.86
CA GLU A 147 -15.72 -3.21 9.94
C GLU A 147 -14.83 -1.98 10.08
N GLY A 148 -14.87 -1.33 11.26
CA GLY A 148 -14.03 -0.18 11.56
C GLY A 148 -12.75 -0.61 12.27
N VAL A 149 -11.60 -0.17 11.75
CA VAL A 149 -10.29 -0.37 12.39
C VAL A 149 -9.82 0.94 13.03
N ARG A 150 -9.10 0.86 14.15
CA ARG A 150 -8.38 1.98 14.75
C ARG A 150 -6.87 1.78 14.58
N TYR A 151 -6.17 2.86 14.28
CA TYR A 151 -4.71 2.95 14.21
C TYR A 151 -4.19 3.84 15.32
#